data_AF-W2KIU3-F1
#
_entry.id   AF-W2KIU3-F1
#
_cell.length_a   1.000
_cell.length_b   1.000
_cell.length_c   1.000
_cell.angle_alpha   90.00
_cell.angle_beta   90.00
_cell.angle_gamma   90.00
#
_symmetry.space_group_name_H-M   'P 1'
#
loop_
_entity.id
_entity.type
_entity.pdbx_description
1 polymer ?
#
loop_
_entity_poly.entity_id
_entity_poly.type
_entity_poly.pdbx_seq_one_letter_code
_entity_poly.pdbx_strand_id
1 'polypeptide(L)'
;MFHYFIRNITTGPNMASQHRSGKRVPAAQDALDAFVTTQILDNGMDVIAKKINVLREKLLRSGNGEGDAETKKKWARQLQHWLALACRLLAKQRRQLNHCIERVERDYSRGEIGTGPDKQKEAEAKEDANLYSRTYARPRAGSSSTAKAAMESDGYKGVMIPNKEDILAIGCHVAAKVARSHELWIMARVVKFNADSNTYEVEDVDSGDDEDDTDAPRRHYIVPWQQVVELPGDSLPEGTWIQYAVNERVMAMYPNTTSFFRSTIRVPNPKGAPYVILKFDEDEDEHGFVPDRKVPFRFVAPLKPWHQQ
;
A
#
# COMPACT_ATOMS: atom_id res chain seq x y z
N MET A 1 -27.85 5.38 -12.21
CA MET A 1 -27.81 6.70 -11.52
C MET A 1 -26.42 7.35 -11.57
N PHE A 2 -25.63 7.11 -12.64
CA PHE A 2 -24.34 7.78 -12.89
C PHE A 2 -24.33 8.57 -14.23
N HIS A 3 -25.50 8.66 -14.88
CA HIS A 3 -25.67 9.31 -16.20
C HIS A 3 -26.28 10.71 -16.12
N TYR A 4 -26.58 11.22 -14.92
CA TYR A 4 -27.26 12.51 -14.73
C TYR A 4 -26.38 13.63 -14.18
N PHE A 5 -25.12 13.34 -13.81
CA PHE A 5 -24.22 14.36 -13.25
C PHE A 5 -23.29 15.02 -14.30
N ILE A 6 -23.29 14.54 -15.55
CA ILE A 6 -22.50 15.09 -16.66
C ILE A 6 -23.42 15.63 -17.76
N ARG A 7 -24.44 16.42 -17.37
CA ARG A 7 -25.34 17.09 -18.32
C ARG A 7 -25.57 18.57 -18.04
N ASN A 8 -24.87 19.17 -17.08
CA ASN A 8 -25.04 20.57 -16.69
C ASN A 8 -23.83 21.48 -17.01
N ILE A 9 -23.07 21.18 -18.06
CA ILE A 9 -22.10 22.15 -18.60
C ILE A 9 -22.23 22.19 -20.12
N THR A 10 -23.41 22.60 -20.62
CA THR A 10 -23.52 23.20 -21.95
C THR A 10 -24.65 24.21 -21.94
N THR A 11 -24.32 25.50 -22.08
CA THR A 11 -25.05 26.61 -22.75
C THR A 11 -24.41 27.94 -22.35
N GLY A 12 -23.35 28.42 -23.02
CA GLY A 12 -23.37 29.34 -24.19
C GLY A 12 -22.67 30.67 -23.80
N PRO A 13 -22.36 31.65 -24.69
CA PRO A 13 -22.37 31.67 -26.15
C PRO A 13 -20.96 31.95 -26.76
N ASN A 14 -20.88 31.75 -28.08
CA ASN A 14 -19.73 32.02 -28.94
C ASN A 14 -19.62 33.54 -29.21
N MET A 15 -18.52 34.21 -28.84
CA MET A 15 -18.04 35.46 -29.47
C MET A 15 -16.57 35.78 -29.16
N ALA A 16 -15.83 36.07 -30.23
CA ALA A 16 -14.75 37.04 -30.36
C ALA A 16 -13.44 36.84 -29.57
N SER A 17 -12.40 36.47 -30.34
CA SER A 17 -11.07 37.09 -30.36
C SER A 17 -10.84 38.20 -29.33
N GLN A 18 -10.06 37.90 -28.28
CA GLN A 18 -9.21 38.89 -27.62
C GLN A 18 -8.05 38.20 -26.92
N HIS A 19 -6.84 38.53 -27.37
CA HIS A 19 -5.58 38.18 -26.72
C HIS A 19 -5.63 38.56 -25.23
N ARG A 20 -5.56 37.54 -24.37
CA ARG A 20 -5.10 37.68 -22.98
C ARG A 20 -3.95 36.71 -22.76
N SER A 21 -2.87 37.27 -22.22
CA SER A 21 -1.63 36.61 -21.84
C SER A 21 -1.88 35.37 -20.96
N GLY A 22 -1.95 34.19 -21.59
CA GLY A 22 -2.10 32.91 -20.92
C GLY A 22 -0.74 32.25 -20.74
N LYS A 23 -0.38 31.93 -19.50
CA LYS A 23 0.76 31.06 -19.16
C LYS A 23 0.69 29.82 -20.05
N ARG A 24 1.78 29.51 -20.78
CA ARG A 24 1.86 28.27 -21.59
C ARG A 24 1.54 27.10 -20.67
N VAL A 25 0.53 26.32 -21.04
CA VAL A 25 0.20 25.05 -20.39
C VAL A 25 1.47 24.17 -20.44
N PRO A 26 1.86 23.50 -19.33
CA PRO A 26 3.05 22.65 -19.34
C PRO A 26 2.94 21.57 -20.40
N ALA A 27 4.04 21.25 -21.08
CA ALA A 27 4.06 20.28 -22.17
C ALA A 27 3.62 18.86 -21.74
N ALA A 28 3.70 18.54 -20.44
CA ALA A 28 3.11 17.34 -19.85
C ALA A 28 1.58 17.35 -19.82
N GLN A 29 0.93 18.50 -19.59
CA GLN A 29 -0.54 18.58 -19.54
C GLN A 29 -1.15 18.42 -20.94
N ASP A 30 -0.56 19.02 -21.97
CA ASP A 30 -0.97 18.79 -23.36
C ASP A 30 -0.74 17.33 -23.80
N ALA A 31 0.32 16.69 -23.30
CA ALA A 31 0.59 15.27 -23.55
C ALA A 31 -0.43 14.35 -22.85
N LEU A 32 -0.80 14.70 -21.62
CA LEU A 32 -1.80 14.00 -20.83
C LEU A 32 -3.20 14.14 -21.44
N ASP A 33 -3.58 15.34 -21.88
CA ASP A 33 -4.87 15.59 -22.53
C ASP A 33 -4.96 14.86 -23.89
N ALA A 34 -3.86 14.81 -24.65
CA ALA A 34 -3.74 13.97 -25.86
C ALA A 34 -3.82 12.46 -25.55
N PHE A 35 -3.28 12.01 -24.42
CA PHE A 35 -3.40 10.62 -23.98
C PHE A 35 -4.85 10.28 -23.57
N VAL A 36 -5.48 11.11 -22.73
CA VAL A 36 -6.86 10.91 -22.25
C VAL A 36 -7.84 10.86 -23.43
N THR A 37 -7.73 11.79 -24.39
CA THR A 37 -8.57 11.80 -25.59
C THR A 37 -8.36 10.58 -26.48
N THR A 38 -7.12 10.16 -26.72
CA THR A 38 -6.84 9.04 -27.63
C THR A 38 -7.00 7.65 -27.03
N GLN A 39 -6.89 7.52 -25.70
CA GLN A 39 -6.83 6.21 -25.03
C GLN A 39 -7.97 5.92 -24.06
N ILE A 40 -8.68 6.94 -23.57
CA ILE A 40 -9.80 6.74 -22.64
C ILE A 40 -11.13 7.02 -23.34
N LEU A 41 -11.19 8.05 -24.18
CA LEU A 41 -12.44 8.42 -24.89
C LEU A 41 -12.61 7.67 -26.21
N ASP A 42 -11.55 7.47 -26.99
CA ASP A 42 -11.57 6.80 -28.31
C ASP A 42 -10.83 5.45 -28.32
N ASN A 43 -10.95 4.64 -27.25
CA ASN A 43 -10.23 3.37 -27.17
C ASN A 43 -10.80 2.31 -28.12
N GLY A 44 -10.22 2.20 -29.32
CA GLY A 44 -10.60 1.20 -30.33
C GLY A 44 -10.43 -0.26 -29.90
N MET A 45 -9.85 -0.53 -28.72
CA MET A 45 -9.68 -1.87 -28.17
C MET A 45 -11.01 -2.59 -27.88
N ASP A 46 -12.06 -1.87 -27.51
CA ASP A 46 -13.36 -2.48 -27.21
C ASP A 46 -13.98 -3.13 -28.45
N VAL A 47 -13.83 -2.48 -29.61
CA VAL A 47 -14.31 -3.01 -30.89
C VAL A 47 -13.51 -4.24 -31.30
N ILE A 48 -12.20 -4.24 -31.04
CA ILE A 48 -11.31 -5.34 -31.37
C ILE A 48 -11.58 -6.55 -30.46
N ALA A 49 -11.71 -6.33 -29.15
CA ALA A 49 -12.04 -7.37 -28.18
C ALA A 49 -13.38 -8.04 -28.50
N LYS A 50 -14.42 -7.25 -28.83
CA LYS A 50 -15.72 -7.77 -29.28
C LYS A 50 -15.59 -8.65 -30.53
N LYS A 51 -14.83 -8.22 -31.54
CA LYS A 51 -14.63 -9.00 -32.77
C LYS A 51 -13.82 -10.29 -32.55
N ILE A 52 -12.81 -10.25 -31.68
CA ILE A 52 -12.02 -11.44 -31.29
C ILE A 52 -12.93 -12.47 -30.61
N ASN A 53 -13.76 -12.04 -29.64
CA ASN A 53 -14.67 -12.94 -28.93
C ASN A 53 -15.70 -13.57 -29.87
N VAL A 54 -16.30 -12.79 -30.78
CA VAL A 54 -17.24 -13.31 -31.78
C VAL A 54 -16.59 -14.34 -32.71
N LEU A 55 -15.36 -14.09 -33.17
CA LEU A 55 -14.65 -15.03 -34.04
C LEU A 55 -14.21 -16.31 -33.30
N ARG A 56 -13.78 -16.18 -32.04
CA ARG A 56 -13.47 -17.31 -31.17
C ARG A 56 -14.69 -18.20 -30.95
N GLU A 57 -15.84 -17.59 -30.68
CA GLU A 57 -17.09 -18.31 -30.47
C GLU A 57 -17.58 -19.02 -31.74
N LYS A 58 -17.45 -18.37 -32.91
CA LYS A 58 -17.76 -19.00 -34.21
C LYS A 58 -16.86 -20.20 -34.52
N LEU A 59 -15.58 -20.12 -34.19
CA LEU A 59 -14.64 -21.25 -34.34
C LEU A 59 -14.96 -22.41 -33.38
N LEU A 60 -15.44 -22.12 -32.16
CA LEU A 60 -15.81 -23.15 -31.18
C LEU A 60 -17.14 -23.86 -31.50
N ARG A 61 -18.11 -23.15 -32.10
CA ARG A 61 -19.44 -23.70 -32.44
C ARG A 61 -19.46 -24.52 -33.75
N SER A 62 -18.36 -24.52 -34.50
CA SER A 62 -18.23 -25.06 -35.86
C SER A 62 -17.68 -26.50 -35.80
N GLY A 63 -18.57 -27.50 -35.95
CA GLY A 63 -18.28 -28.95 -35.86
C GLY A 63 -17.48 -29.54 -37.04
N ASN A 64 -17.09 -30.82 -36.96
CA ASN A 64 -16.14 -31.50 -37.88
C ASN A 64 -16.68 -31.83 -39.31
N GLY A 65 -17.41 -30.94 -39.96
CA GLY A 65 -17.81 -31.13 -41.37
C GLY A 65 -16.73 -30.67 -42.38
N GLU A 66 -16.56 -31.36 -43.50
CA GLU A 66 -15.58 -31.02 -44.56
C GLU A 66 -15.85 -29.65 -45.22
N GLY A 67 -17.12 -29.28 -45.43
CA GLY A 67 -17.50 -27.94 -45.91
C GLY A 67 -17.20 -26.81 -44.92
N ASP A 68 -16.90 -27.17 -43.66
CA ASP A 68 -16.59 -26.25 -42.57
C ASP A 68 -15.08 -25.97 -42.45
N ALA A 69 -14.23 -26.75 -43.15
CA ALA A 69 -12.78 -26.59 -43.07
C ALA A 69 -12.31 -25.27 -43.72
N GLU A 70 -12.91 -24.90 -44.85
CA GLU A 70 -12.54 -23.69 -45.58
C GLU A 70 -13.11 -22.41 -44.92
N THR A 71 -14.29 -22.48 -44.31
CA THR A 71 -14.88 -21.40 -43.49
C THR A 71 -14.09 -21.19 -42.19
N LYS A 72 -13.69 -22.27 -41.50
CA LYS A 72 -12.79 -22.22 -40.34
C LYS A 72 -11.46 -21.55 -40.69
N LYS A 73 -10.87 -21.89 -41.84
CA LYS A 73 -9.62 -21.26 -42.31
C LYS A 73 -9.78 -19.76 -42.57
N LYS A 74 -10.94 -19.32 -43.08
CA LYS A 74 -11.26 -17.89 -43.24
C LYS A 74 -11.40 -17.19 -41.89
N TRP A 75 -12.12 -17.77 -40.93
CA TRP A 75 -12.26 -17.19 -39.59
C TRP A 75 -10.95 -17.16 -38.81
N ALA A 76 -10.10 -18.19 -38.94
CA ALA A 76 -8.78 -18.21 -38.32
C ALA A 76 -7.89 -17.08 -38.84
N ARG A 77 -7.89 -16.82 -40.16
CA ARG A 77 -7.16 -15.68 -40.74
C ARG A 77 -7.71 -14.33 -40.27
N GLN A 78 -9.04 -14.19 -40.15
CA GLN A 78 -9.65 -12.98 -39.61
C GLN A 78 -9.29 -12.78 -38.14
N LEU A 79 -9.30 -13.84 -37.33
CA LEU A 79 -8.91 -13.80 -35.92
C LEU A 79 -7.44 -13.41 -35.78
N GLN A 80 -6.56 -14.00 -36.58
CA GLN A 80 -5.14 -13.65 -36.63
C GLN A 80 -4.94 -12.17 -36.98
N HIS A 81 -5.70 -11.63 -37.93
CA HIS A 81 -5.66 -10.21 -38.29
C HIS A 81 -6.07 -9.30 -37.12
N TRP A 82 -7.18 -9.62 -36.43
CA TRP A 82 -7.66 -8.83 -35.29
C TRP A 82 -6.70 -8.91 -34.08
N LEU A 83 -6.11 -10.08 -33.81
CA LEU A 83 -5.07 -10.24 -32.80
C LEU A 83 -3.82 -9.42 -33.13
N ALA A 84 -3.36 -9.45 -34.40
CA ALA A 84 -2.24 -8.63 -34.84
C ALA A 84 -2.53 -7.11 -34.75
N LEU A 85 -3.78 -6.70 -34.97
CA LEU A 85 -4.22 -5.32 -34.81
C LEU A 85 -4.27 -4.92 -33.34
N ALA A 86 -4.72 -5.81 -32.45
CA ALA A 86 -4.67 -5.64 -30.99
C ALA A 86 -3.23 -5.44 -30.50
N CYS A 87 -2.29 -6.31 -30.92
CA CYS A 87 -0.88 -6.20 -30.53
C CYS A 87 -0.26 -4.86 -30.98
N ARG A 88 -0.57 -4.40 -32.20
CA ARG A 88 -0.09 -3.10 -32.70
C ARG A 88 -0.65 -1.92 -31.90
N LEU A 89 -1.93 -1.97 -31.52
CA LEU A 89 -2.53 -0.93 -30.68
C LEU A 89 -1.97 -0.94 -29.26
N LEU A 90 -1.82 -2.11 -28.64
CA LEU A 90 -1.19 -2.23 -27.31
C LEU A 90 0.25 -1.72 -27.32
N ALA A 91 1.02 -1.99 -28.38
CA ALA A 91 2.37 -1.45 -28.54
C ALA A 91 2.38 0.07 -28.77
N LYS A 92 1.38 0.62 -29.47
CA LYS A 92 1.20 2.07 -29.62
C LYS A 92 0.83 2.72 -28.28
N GLN A 93 -0.11 2.12 -27.55
CA GLN A 93 -0.52 2.51 -26.20
C GLN A 93 0.67 2.56 -25.24
N ARG A 94 1.45 1.49 -25.20
CA ARG A 94 2.66 1.40 -24.38
C ARG A 94 3.67 2.50 -24.71
N ARG A 95 3.91 2.78 -26.00
CA ARG A 95 4.81 3.88 -26.41
C ARG A 95 4.28 5.25 -25.99
N GLN A 96 2.99 5.49 -26.13
CA GLN A 96 2.38 6.76 -25.70
C GLN A 96 2.44 6.94 -24.17
N LEU A 97 2.20 5.87 -23.40
CA LEU A 97 2.36 5.87 -21.94
C LEU A 97 3.81 6.18 -21.53
N ASN A 98 4.79 5.48 -22.10
CA ASN A 98 6.19 5.74 -21.82
C ASN A 98 6.60 7.17 -22.18
N HIS A 99 6.12 7.70 -23.31
CA HIS A 99 6.35 9.10 -23.70
C HIS A 99 5.74 10.10 -22.71
N CYS A 100 4.58 9.78 -22.11
CA CYS A 100 4.00 10.60 -21.05
C CYS A 100 4.84 10.53 -19.76
N ILE A 101 5.29 9.33 -19.38
CA ILE A 101 6.18 9.12 -18.21
C ILE A 101 7.45 9.96 -18.38
N GLU A 102 8.15 9.84 -19.50
CA GLU A 102 9.37 10.61 -19.80
C GLU A 102 9.14 12.14 -19.78
N ARG A 103 7.94 12.60 -20.17
CA ARG A 103 7.59 14.03 -20.10
C ARG A 103 7.34 14.49 -18.68
N VAL A 104 6.64 13.70 -17.88
CA VAL A 104 6.40 13.99 -16.46
C VAL A 104 7.71 13.99 -15.68
N GLU A 105 8.60 13.02 -15.91
CA GLU A 105 9.93 12.96 -15.29
C GLU A 105 10.80 14.17 -15.66
N ARG A 106 10.74 14.61 -16.92
CA ARG A 106 11.45 15.80 -17.39
C ARG A 106 10.94 17.08 -16.73
N ASP A 107 9.62 17.23 -16.61
CA ASP A 107 9.00 18.41 -16.01
C ASP A 107 9.18 18.42 -14.47
N TYR A 108 9.22 17.24 -13.84
CA TYR A 108 9.60 17.07 -12.43
C TYR A 108 11.06 17.46 -12.20
N SER A 109 11.98 16.97 -13.03
CA SER A 109 13.42 17.30 -12.94
C SER A 109 13.70 18.79 -13.20
N ARG A 110 12.83 19.48 -13.94
CA ARG A 110 12.90 20.93 -14.22
C ARG A 110 12.18 21.79 -13.17
N GLY A 111 11.51 21.18 -12.18
CA GLY A 111 10.80 21.88 -11.11
C GLY A 111 9.52 22.60 -11.56
N GLU A 112 9.02 22.31 -12.77
CA GLU A 112 7.82 22.93 -13.35
C GLU A 112 6.52 22.32 -12.78
N ILE A 113 6.61 21.13 -12.18
CA ILE A 113 5.51 20.46 -11.45
C ILE A 113 5.96 20.26 -10.00
N GLY A 114 5.26 20.90 -9.05
CA GLY A 114 5.55 20.82 -7.61
C GLY A 114 6.22 22.04 -6.96
N THR A 115 6.19 23.22 -7.59
CA THR A 115 6.61 24.49 -6.95
C THR A 115 5.44 25.22 -6.31
N GLY A 116 5.03 24.73 -5.14
CA GLY A 116 4.39 25.57 -4.12
C GLY A 116 5.45 26.46 -3.43
N PRO A 117 5.03 27.55 -2.74
CA PRO A 117 5.92 28.59 -2.20
C PRO A 117 6.85 28.16 -1.06
N ASP A 118 7.01 26.86 -0.79
CA ASP A 118 7.75 26.36 0.37
C ASP A 118 9.25 26.14 0.12
N LYS A 119 9.71 26.20 -1.13
CA LYS A 119 11.15 26.04 -1.46
C LYS A 119 12.00 27.31 -1.35
N GLN A 120 11.41 28.48 -1.07
CA GLN A 120 12.19 29.65 -0.63
C GLN A 120 12.53 29.58 0.87
N LYS A 121 11.68 28.96 1.69
CA LYS A 121 11.96 28.76 3.12
C LYS A 121 12.97 27.64 3.40
N GLU A 122 13.01 26.62 2.54
CA GLU A 122 13.97 25.51 2.67
C GLU A 122 15.41 25.88 2.26
N ALA A 123 15.59 26.94 1.47
CA ALA A 123 16.91 27.46 1.12
C ALA A 123 17.52 28.28 2.27
N GLU A 124 16.70 29.02 3.01
CA GLU A 124 17.13 29.76 4.21
C GLU A 124 17.37 28.80 5.41
N ALA A 125 16.57 27.74 5.57
CA ALA A 125 16.77 26.75 6.63
C ALA A 125 18.03 25.87 6.48
N LYS A 126 18.57 25.75 5.25
CA LYS A 126 19.81 25.01 4.98
C LYS A 126 21.08 25.80 5.28
N GLU A 127 21.00 27.12 5.39
CA GLU A 127 22.11 27.95 5.86
C GLU A 127 22.31 27.81 7.38
N ASP A 128 21.21 27.74 8.16
CA ASP A 128 21.29 27.58 9.62
C ASP A 128 21.69 26.16 10.07
N ALA A 129 21.29 25.11 9.33
CA ALA A 129 21.67 23.72 9.65
C ALA A 129 23.17 23.44 9.44
N ASN A 130 23.82 24.17 8.53
CA ASN A 130 25.26 24.05 8.28
C ASN A 130 26.13 24.71 9.36
N LEU A 131 25.55 25.53 10.24
CA LEU A 131 26.24 26.07 11.42
C LEU A 131 26.32 25.03 12.56
N TYR A 132 25.39 24.08 12.60
CA TYR A 132 25.30 23.08 13.69
C TYR A 132 26.21 21.86 13.49
N SER A 133 26.67 21.59 12.26
CA SER A 133 27.52 20.43 11.95
C SER A 133 29.04 20.68 12.08
N ARG A 134 29.45 21.85 12.59
CA ARG A 134 30.88 22.26 12.67
C ARG A 134 31.47 22.31 14.08
N THR A 135 30.71 21.93 15.12
CA THR A 135 31.15 22.07 16.53
C THR A 135 31.31 20.76 17.32
N TYR A 136 31.16 19.58 16.70
CA TYR A 136 31.37 18.31 17.41
C TYR A 136 32.47 17.45 16.80
N ALA A 137 33.70 17.98 16.86
CA ALA A 137 34.89 17.15 16.95
C ALA A 137 35.05 16.69 18.42
N ARG A 138 35.21 15.37 18.62
CA ARG A 138 35.46 14.69 19.90
C ARG A 138 36.44 15.44 20.82
N PRO A 139 36.23 15.34 22.14
CA PRO A 139 37.33 14.92 23.00
C PRO A 139 37.06 13.63 23.77
N ARG A 140 38.18 13.15 24.30
CA ARG A 140 38.53 11.84 24.82
C ARG A 140 38.23 11.77 26.33
N ALA A 141 37.88 10.56 26.78
CA ALA A 141 37.90 9.98 28.14
C ALA A 141 38.16 10.87 29.38
N GLY A 142 37.33 10.69 30.42
CA GLY A 142 37.66 11.08 31.80
C GLY A 142 36.49 10.96 32.80
N SER A 143 36.56 9.94 33.66
CA SER A 143 36.06 9.75 35.04
C SER A 143 34.95 10.62 35.69
N SER A 144 34.11 9.92 36.47
CA SER A 144 33.61 10.25 37.83
C SER A 144 32.36 11.12 38.05
N SER A 145 31.48 10.52 38.88
CA SER A 145 30.59 11.07 39.92
C SER A 145 29.30 11.85 39.56
N THR A 146 28.19 11.21 39.95
CA THR A 146 27.00 11.75 40.63
C THR A 146 26.28 12.96 40.04
N ALA A 147 25.08 12.72 39.48
CA ALA A 147 23.91 13.57 39.70
C ALA A 147 22.63 12.82 39.29
N LYS A 148 21.61 12.88 40.16
CA LYS A 148 20.24 12.44 39.88
C LYS A 148 19.67 13.28 38.74
N ALA A 149 19.03 12.64 37.76
CA ALA A 149 18.19 13.32 36.78
C ALA A 149 16.85 12.59 36.67
N ALA A 150 15.78 13.39 36.76
CA ALA A 150 14.40 12.98 36.88
C ALA A 150 13.90 12.23 35.63
N MET A 151 13.02 11.26 35.86
CA MET A 151 12.22 10.61 34.81
C MET A 151 11.35 11.66 34.12
N GLU A 152 11.64 11.92 32.85
CA GLU A 152 10.74 12.64 31.96
C GLU A 152 9.87 11.57 31.28
N SER A 153 8.64 11.44 31.77
CA SER A 153 7.65 10.48 31.28
C SER A 153 7.07 10.99 29.95
N ASP A 154 7.37 10.29 28.88
CA ASP A 154 6.88 10.59 27.55
C ASP A 154 5.36 10.29 27.46
N GLY A 155 4.57 11.36 27.45
CA GLY A 155 3.53 11.56 26.44
C GLY A 155 2.26 10.67 26.40
N TYR A 156 2.00 9.72 27.30
CA TYR A 156 0.68 9.08 27.34
C TYR A 156 -0.35 9.96 28.06
N LYS A 157 -1.03 10.86 27.33
CA LYS A 157 -2.21 11.58 27.84
C LYS A 157 -3.39 10.63 27.96
N GLY A 158 -3.52 10.06 29.16
CA GLY A 158 -4.63 9.20 29.59
C GLY A 158 -4.11 7.86 30.06
N VAL A 159 -4.11 7.64 31.38
CA VAL A 159 -3.94 6.30 31.96
C VAL A 159 -5.20 5.50 31.57
N MET A 160 -5.22 4.95 30.35
CA MET A 160 -6.12 3.84 30.07
C MET A 160 -5.53 2.65 30.82
N ILE A 161 -6.17 2.28 31.92
CA ILE A 161 -5.92 1.00 32.57
C ILE A 161 -6.69 -0.01 31.73
N PRO A 162 -6.07 -1.09 31.22
CA PRO A 162 -6.80 -2.12 30.50
C PRO A 162 -7.90 -2.66 31.41
N ASN A 163 -9.15 -2.69 30.94
CA ASN A 163 -10.21 -3.34 31.70
C ASN A 163 -9.86 -4.82 31.83
N LYS A 164 -10.32 -5.50 32.90
CA LYS A 164 -10.08 -6.94 33.09
C LYS A 164 -10.52 -7.79 31.88
N GLU A 165 -11.49 -7.30 31.12
CA GLU A 165 -12.02 -7.94 29.91
C GLU A 165 -11.12 -7.77 28.67
N ASP A 166 -10.19 -6.81 28.69
CA ASP A 166 -9.21 -6.55 27.62
C ASP A 166 -7.88 -7.29 27.81
N ILE A 167 -7.75 -8.08 28.88
CA ILE A 167 -6.54 -8.84 29.16
C ILE A 167 -6.51 -10.07 28.25
N LEU A 168 -5.48 -10.14 27.42
CA LEU A 168 -5.31 -11.24 26.46
C LEU A 168 -4.99 -12.54 27.19
N ALA A 169 -5.58 -13.64 26.72
CA ALA A 169 -5.34 -14.95 27.30
C ALA A 169 -3.90 -15.42 27.06
N ILE A 170 -3.37 -16.18 28.02
CA ILE A 170 -2.07 -16.85 27.90
C ILE A 170 -2.13 -17.82 26.72
N GLY A 171 -1.09 -17.83 25.90
CA GLY A 171 -0.99 -18.67 24.71
C GLY A 171 -1.55 -18.03 23.43
N CYS A 172 -2.24 -16.89 23.50
CA CYS A 172 -2.74 -16.21 22.31
C CYS A 172 -1.59 -15.64 21.46
N HIS A 173 -1.76 -15.69 20.14
CA HIS A 173 -0.86 -15.05 19.19
C HIS A 173 -1.16 -13.55 19.10
N VAL A 174 -0.10 -12.76 19.10
CA VAL A 174 -0.15 -11.31 19.10
C VAL A 174 0.90 -10.73 18.17
N ALA A 175 0.68 -9.52 17.68
CA ALA A 175 1.74 -8.66 17.21
C ALA A 175 2.26 -7.82 18.39
N ALA A 176 3.56 -7.89 18.68
CA ALA A 176 4.17 -7.20 19.80
C ALA A 176 5.29 -6.25 19.35
N LYS A 177 5.27 -5.00 19.81
CA LYS A 177 6.34 -4.03 19.53
C LYS A 177 7.50 -4.22 20.51
N VAL A 178 8.60 -4.76 20.04
CA VAL A 178 9.76 -5.15 20.89
C VAL A 178 10.87 -4.11 20.92
N ALA A 179 10.93 -3.19 19.94
CA ALA A 179 11.93 -2.15 19.87
C ALA A 179 11.37 -0.77 20.27
N ARG A 180 12.16 -0.03 21.06
CA ARG A 180 11.83 1.35 21.45
C ARG A 180 12.26 2.38 20.39
N SER A 181 13.37 2.13 19.68
CA SER A 181 13.97 3.08 18.75
C SER A 181 13.45 2.99 17.32
N HIS A 182 12.95 1.82 16.93
CA HIS A 182 12.39 1.54 15.62
C HIS A 182 11.07 0.80 15.78
N GLU A 183 10.18 0.93 14.79
CA GLU A 183 8.85 0.33 14.85
C GLU A 183 8.89 -1.16 14.47
N LEU A 184 9.57 -1.97 15.29
CA LEU A 184 9.64 -3.41 15.08
C LEU A 184 8.50 -4.13 15.82
N TRP A 185 7.56 -4.63 15.05
CA TRP A 185 6.50 -5.52 15.52
C TRP A 185 6.78 -6.95 15.06
N ILE A 186 6.71 -7.91 15.99
CA ILE A 186 6.94 -9.33 15.71
C ILE A 186 5.70 -10.17 16.05
N MET A 187 5.61 -11.36 15.44
CA MET A 187 4.68 -12.38 15.88
C MET A 187 5.18 -12.97 17.20
N ALA A 188 4.34 -12.92 18.22
CA ALA A 188 4.69 -13.43 19.53
C ALA A 188 3.50 -14.17 20.16
N ARG A 189 3.79 -14.92 21.22
CA ARG A 189 2.80 -15.60 22.05
C ARG A 189 2.79 -15.00 23.45
N VAL A 190 1.60 -14.73 24.01
CA VAL A 190 1.48 -14.23 25.38
C VAL A 190 1.87 -15.33 26.37
N VAL A 191 2.85 -15.06 27.22
CA VAL A 191 3.28 -15.96 28.30
C VAL A 191 2.59 -15.58 29.61
N LYS A 192 2.58 -14.28 29.92
CA LYS A 192 2.04 -13.77 31.18
C LYS A 192 1.64 -12.30 31.07
N PHE A 193 0.65 -11.89 31.84
CA PHE A 193 0.34 -10.49 32.09
C PHE A 193 0.69 -10.10 33.53
N ASN A 194 1.41 -8.99 33.70
CA ASN A 194 1.67 -8.40 34.99
C ASN A 194 0.73 -7.20 35.21
N ALA A 195 -0.23 -7.36 36.10
CA ALA A 195 -1.24 -6.35 36.40
C ALA A 195 -0.68 -5.13 37.17
N ASP A 196 0.43 -5.30 37.91
CA ASP A 196 1.02 -4.20 38.68
C ASP A 196 1.73 -3.20 37.77
N SER A 197 2.39 -3.69 36.72
CA SER A 197 3.11 -2.87 35.73
C SER A 197 2.36 -2.65 34.42
N ASN A 198 1.20 -3.29 34.23
CA ASN A 198 0.44 -3.31 32.97
C ASN A 198 1.31 -3.73 31.76
N THR A 199 2.12 -4.78 31.93
CA THR A 199 3.02 -5.29 30.89
C THR A 199 2.74 -6.76 30.58
N TYR A 200 2.87 -7.13 29.31
CA TYR A 200 2.90 -8.52 28.90
C TYR A 200 4.34 -9.03 28.81
N GLU A 201 4.53 -10.26 29.23
CA GLU A 201 5.66 -11.10 28.85
C GLU A 201 5.23 -11.90 27.61
N VAL A 202 5.98 -11.74 26.51
CA VAL A 202 5.69 -12.37 25.23
C VAL A 202 6.90 -13.14 24.71
N GLU A 203 6.66 -14.27 24.08
CA GLU A 203 7.66 -15.16 23.49
C GLU A 203 7.64 -15.01 21.96
N ASP A 204 8.80 -14.76 21.35
CA ASP A 204 8.94 -14.68 19.90
C ASP A 204 8.81 -16.05 19.24
N VAL A 205 7.95 -16.16 18.21
CA VAL A 205 7.69 -17.42 17.50
C VAL A 205 8.84 -17.83 16.58
N ASP A 206 9.69 -16.88 16.13
CA ASP A 206 10.84 -17.17 15.24
C ASP A 206 12.05 -17.71 16.02
N SER A 207 12.01 -17.68 17.35
CA SER A 207 13.16 -17.94 18.22
C SER A 207 13.38 -19.41 18.59
N GLY A 208 12.62 -20.36 18.02
CA GLY A 208 12.90 -21.79 18.23
C GLY A 208 11.74 -22.71 17.87
N ASP A 209 11.68 -23.08 16.59
CA ASP A 209 10.90 -24.23 16.10
C ASP A 209 11.83 -25.35 15.58
N ASP A 210 13.11 -25.33 16.00
CA ASP A 210 14.00 -26.48 15.88
C ASP A 210 13.63 -27.47 16.99
N GLU A 211 12.68 -28.37 16.72
CA GLU A 211 12.22 -29.44 17.63
C GLU A 211 13.36 -30.39 18.11
N ASP A 212 14.58 -30.23 17.57
CA ASP A 212 15.75 -31.08 17.87
C ASP A 212 16.71 -30.49 18.93
N ASP A 213 16.53 -29.25 19.40
CA ASP A 213 17.42 -28.67 20.43
C ASP A 213 16.65 -28.12 21.64
N THR A 214 16.46 -28.98 22.63
CA THR A 214 15.80 -28.68 23.92
C THR A 214 16.43 -27.54 24.75
N ASP A 215 17.53 -26.93 24.30
CA ASP A 215 18.29 -25.91 25.04
C ASP A 215 18.44 -24.58 24.28
N ALA A 216 17.76 -24.39 23.13
CA ALA A 216 17.74 -23.10 22.46
C ALA A 216 16.91 -22.07 23.28
N PRO A 217 17.50 -20.95 23.73
CA PRO A 217 16.80 -19.99 24.57
C PRO A 217 15.74 -19.24 23.75
N ARG A 218 14.47 -19.61 23.95
CA ARG A 218 13.29 -18.86 23.48
C ARG A 218 13.41 -17.40 23.91
N ARG A 219 13.36 -16.46 22.97
CA ARG A 219 13.49 -15.03 23.27
C ARG A 219 12.19 -14.49 23.84
N HIS A 220 12.27 -14.01 25.07
CA HIS A 220 11.17 -13.40 25.79
C HIS A 220 11.34 -11.89 25.85
N TYR A 221 10.24 -11.15 25.69
CA TYR A 221 10.19 -9.69 25.74
C TYR A 221 9.13 -9.22 26.72
N ILE A 222 9.44 -8.14 27.47
CA ILE A 222 8.48 -7.46 28.33
C ILE A 222 8.03 -6.19 27.64
N VAL A 223 6.76 -6.12 27.26
CA VAL A 223 6.17 -5.02 26.48
C VAL A 223 4.97 -4.41 27.21
N PRO A 224 4.79 -3.07 27.16
CA PRO A 224 3.57 -2.42 27.63
C PRO A 224 2.31 -2.99 26.96
N TRP A 225 1.19 -3.00 27.65
CA TRP A 225 -0.08 -3.50 27.10
C TRP A 225 -0.54 -2.73 25.85
N GLN A 226 -0.20 -1.43 25.70
CA GLN A 226 -0.49 -0.64 24.49
C GLN A 226 0.37 -1.04 23.27
N GLN A 227 1.37 -1.89 23.47
CA GLN A 227 2.30 -2.34 22.44
C GLN A 227 2.01 -3.77 22.01
N VAL A 228 0.78 -4.24 22.24
CA VAL A 228 0.32 -5.58 21.92
C VAL A 228 -1.01 -5.51 21.17
N VAL A 229 -1.06 -6.17 20.01
CA VAL A 229 -2.26 -6.31 19.17
C VAL A 229 -2.63 -7.79 19.11
N GLU A 230 -3.84 -8.13 19.53
CA GLU A 230 -4.37 -9.49 19.43
C GLU A 230 -4.58 -9.87 17.96
N LEU A 231 -4.09 -11.06 17.58
CA LEU A 231 -4.34 -11.62 16.27
C LEU A 231 -5.56 -12.55 16.32
N PRO A 232 -6.33 -12.65 15.22
CA PRO A 232 -7.47 -13.57 15.13
C PRO A 232 -7.11 -15.04 15.37
N GLY A 233 -5.84 -15.41 15.18
CA GLY A 233 -5.35 -16.79 15.28
C GLY A 233 -5.88 -17.69 14.17
N ASP A 234 -5.62 -19.00 14.29
CA ASP A 234 -6.03 -20.01 13.30
C ASP A 234 -7.50 -20.44 13.45
N SER A 235 -8.14 -20.15 14.59
CA SER A 235 -9.52 -20.58 14.88
C SER A 235 -10.40 -19.38 15.22
N LEU A 236 -11.13 -18.89 14.21
CA LEU A 236 -12.31 -18.06 14.46
C LEU A 236 -13.48 -18.99 14.81
N PRO A 237 -14.32 -18.62 15.80
CA PRO A 237 -15.52 -19.40 16.11
C PRO A 237 -16.40 -19.58 14.86
N GLU A 238 -17.02 -20.76 14.71
CA GLU A 238 -17.84 -21.08 13.53
C GLU A 238 -18.91 -20.00 13.29
N GLY A 239 -18.99 -19.49 12.06
CA GLY A 239 -19.89 -18.39 11.70
C GLY A 239 -19.38 -16.97 12.01
N THR A 240 -18.24 -16.83 12.69
CA THR A 240 -17.59 -15.53 12.94
C THR A 240 -16.70 -15.14 11.77
N TRP A 241 -16.82 -13.90 11.31
CA TRP A 241 -16.03 -13.35 10.21
C TRP A 241 -15.55 -11.95 10.55
N ILE A 242 -14.24 -11.71 10.45
CA ILE A 242 -13.71 -10.35 10.56
C ILE A 242 -13.90 -9.68 9.21
N GLN A 243 -14.75 -8.67 9.17
CA GLN A 243 -14.99 -7.89 7.95
C GLN A 243 -14.19 -6.59 8.03
N TYR A 244 -13.23 -6.44 7.12
CA TYR A 244 -12.45 -5.22 6.99
C TYR A 244 -13.12 -4.24 6.02
N ALA A 245 -13.11 -2.95 6.38
CA ALA A 245 -13.55 -1.86 5.54
C ALA A 245 -12.43 -1.39 4.60
N VAL A 246 -12.82 -0.79 3.47
CA VAL A 246 -11.86 -0.14 2.58
C VAL A 246 -11.22 1.04 3.31
N ASN A 247 -9.91 1.19 3.15
CA ASN A 247 -9.06 2.17 3.83
C ASN A 247 -8.99 2.00 5.36
N GLU A 248 -9.41 0.85 5.90
CA GLU A 248 -9.23 0.56 7.32
C GLU A 248 -7.75 0.38 7.66
N ARG A 249 -7.34 0.91 8.82
CA ARG A 249 -5.97 0.85 9.35
C ARG A 249 -5.79 -0.43 10.13
N VAL A 250 -4.83 -1.25 9.69
CA VAL A 250 -4.58 -2.58 10.24
C VAL A 250 -3.10 -2.81 10.50
N MET A 251 -2.82 -3.71 11.42
CA MET A 251 -1.52 -4.35 11.58
C MET A 251 -1.53 -5.62 10.73
N ALA A 252 -0.55 -5.80 9.86
CA ALA A 252 -0.48 -6.99 9.01
C ALA A 252 0.93 -7.56 8.95
N MET A 253 1.03 -8.88 8.90
CA MET A 253 2.31 -9.57 8.71
C MET A 253 2.79 -9.39 7.27
N TYR A 254 4.05 -9.04 7.11
CA TYR A 254 4.66 -8.97 5.78
C TYR A 254 4.86 -10.40 5.22
N PRO A 255 4.62 -10.63 3.91
CA PRO A 255 4.74 -11.96 3.34
C PRO A 255 6.13 -12.59 3.57
N ASN A 256 6.14 -13.86 3.99
CA ASN A 256 7.34 -14.66 4.26
C ASN A 256 8.24 -14.10 5.39
N THR A 257 7.67 -13.36 6.34
CA THR A 257 8.36 -12.92 7.55
C THR A 257 7.50 -13.18 8.79
N THR A 258 8.08 -13.01 9.96
CA THR A 258 7.39 -13.01 11.27
C THR A 258 7.18 -11.59 11.78
N SER A 259 7.31 -10.57 10.91
CA SER A 259 7.24 -9.16 11.26
C SER A 259 5.96 -8.50 10.76
N PHE A 260 5.44 -7.57 11.55
CA PHE A 260 4.21 -6.85 11.27
C PHE A 260 4.47 -5.39 10.93
N PHE A 261 3.65 -4.85 10.02
CA PHE A 261 3.77 -3.49 9.52
C PHE A 261 2.40 -2.82 9.40
N ARG A 262 2.41 -1.51 9.59
CA ARG A 262 1.20 -0.70 9.46
C ARG A 262 0.74 -0.70 8.02
N SER A 263 -0.57 -0.88 7.87
CA SER A 263 -1.16 -1.18 6.58
C SER A 263 -2.54 -0.55 6.43
N THR A 264 -2.93 -0.39 5.17
CA THR A 264 -4.25 0.11 4.78
C THR A 264 -4.96 -0.90 3.89
N ILE A 265 -6.17 -1.31 4.27
CA ILE A 265 -6.97 -2.25 3.49
C ILE A 265 -7.38 -1.63 2.16
N ARG A 266 -7.06 -2.30 1.05
CA ARG A 266 -7.38 -1.85 -0.32
C ARG A 266 -8.67 -2.47 -0.83
N VAL A 267 -8.84 -3.78 -0.60
CA VAL A 267 -10.02 -4.54 -1.02
C VAL A 267 -10.63 -5.18 0.22
N PRO A 268 -11.92 -4.95 0.50
CA PRO A 268 -12.57 -5.57 1.65
C PRO A 268 -12.69 -7.07 1.41
N ASN A 269 -12.57 -7.87 2.47
CA ASN A 269 -12.68 -9.33 2.36
C ASN A 269 -14.15 -9.77 2.38
N PRO A 270 -14.68 -10.37 1.29
CA PRO A 270 -16.01 -10.96 1.34
C PRO A 270 -16.04 -12.12 2.33
N LYS A 271 -17.22 -12.45 2.86
CA LYS A 271 -17.39 -13.56 3.81
C LYS A 271 -16.78 -14.85 3.24
N GLY A 272 -15.90 -15.49 4.00
CA GLY A 272 -15.20 -16.72 3.59
C GLY A 272 -13.91 -16.50 2.79
N ALA A 273 -13.50 -15.27 2.48
CA ALA A 273 -12.24 -15.00 1.78
C ALA A 273 -10.98 -15.22 2.67
N PRO A 274 -10.10 -16.18 2.35
CA PRO A 274 -8.99 -16.56 3.24
C PRO A 274 -7.88 -15.50 3.37
N TYR A 275 -8.03 -14.34 2.70
CA TYR A 275 -7.04 -13.27 2.64
C TYR A 275 -7.71 -11.90 2.45
N VAL A 276 -6.95 -10.86 2.76
CA VAL A 276 -7.22 -9.47 2.42
C VAL A 276 -6.20 -8.95 1.42
N ILE A 277 -6.53 -7.86 0.74
CA ILE A 277 -5.57 -7.12 -0.08
C ILE A 277 -5.36 -5.75 0.58
N LEU A 278 -4.11 -5.42 0.87
CA LEU A 278 -3.71 -4.22 1.59
C LEU A 278 -2.45 -3.61 1.00
N LYS A 279 -2.13 -2.39 1.45
CA LYS A 279 -0.89 -1.69 1.17
C LYS A 279 -0.15 -1.46 2.48
N PHE A 280 1.14 -1.76 2.52
CA PHE A 280 2.01 -1.45 3.65
C PHE A 280 2.54 -0.02 3.52
N ASP A 281 2.61 0.72 4.61
CA ASP A 281 2.98 2.14 4.56
C ASP A 281 4.43 2.37 4.11
N GLU A 282 5.33 1.43 4.40
CA GLU A 282 6.77 1.52 4.10
C GLU A 282 7.21 0.62 2.92
N ASP A 283 6.27 0.07 2.15
CA ASP A 283 6.56 -0.77 0.96
C ASP A 283 6.54 0.06 -0.34
N GLU A 284 7.04 1.29 -0.26
CA GLU A 284 7.19 2.20 -1.39
C GLU A 284 8.42 1.81 -2.23
N ASP A 285 8.23 1.61 -3.53
CA ASP A 285 9.34 1.31 -4.44
C ASP A 285 10.15 2.57 -4.82
N GLU A 286 11.24 2.38 -5.59
CA GLU A 286 12.11 3.47 -6.05
C GLU A 286 11.38 4.57 -6.86
N HIS A 287 10.16 4.30 -7.32
CA HIS A 287 9.34 5.21 -8.13
C HIS A 287 8.15 5.79 -7.34
N GLY A 288 8.07 5.53 -6.04
CA GLY A 288 7.03 6.03 -5.17
C GLY A 288 5.73 5.24 -5.18
N PHE A 289 5.75 4.02 -5.73
CA PHE A 289 4.57 3.17 -5.80
C PHE A 289 4.55 2.14 -4.67
N VAL A 290 3.43 2.13 -3.92
CA VAL A 290 3.16 1.10 -2.92
C VAL A 290 2.27 0.00 -3.53
N PRO A 291 2.77 -1.25 -3.66
CA PRO A 291 2.04 -2.34 -4.30
C PRO A 291 0.93 -2.92 -3.41
N ASP A 292 -0.08 -3.49 -4.06
CA ASP A 292 -1.12 -4.25 -3.38
C ASP A 292 -0.57 -5.64 -2.98
N ARG A 293 -0.67 -5.99 -1.70
CA ARG A 293 -0.20 -7.25 -1.13
C ARG A 293 -1.36 -8.09 -0.62
N LYS A 294 -1.29 -9.40 -0.88
CA LYS A 294 -2.27 -10.39 -0.43
C LYS A 294 -1.78 -11.02 0.87
N VAL A 295 -2.53 -10.84 1.96
CA VAL A 295 -2.15 -11.33 3.30
C VAL A 295 -3.28 -12.21 3.87
N PRO A 296 -3.00 -13.40 4.42
CA PRO A 296 -4.01 -14.21 5.09
C PRO A 296 -4.69 -13.44 6.23
N PHE A 297 -6.02 -13.50 6.33
CA PHE A 297 -6.75 -12.66 7.29
C PHE A 297 -6.35 -12.90 8.76
N ARG A 298 -5.89 -14.12 9.08
CA ARG A 298 -5.41 -14.53 10.42
C ARG A 298 -4.16 -13.79 10.89
N PHE A 299 -3.42 -13.18 9.95
CA PHE A 299 -2.25 -12.36 10.23
C PHE A 299 -2.52 -10.87 10.04
N VAL A 300 -3.79 -10.48 10.11
CA VAL A 300 -4.23 -9.10 10.03
C VAL A 300 -5.08 -8.81 11.25
N ALA A 301 -4.86 -7.68 11.88
CA ALA A 301 -5.62 -7.24 13.04
C ALA A 301 -5.95 -5.74 12.91
N PRO A 302 -7.17 -5.32 13.26
CA PRO A 302 -7.54 -3.91 13.27
C PRO A 302 -6.72 -3.14 14.32
N LEU A 303 -6.23 -1.95 13.95
CA LEU A 303 -5.52 -1.10 14.89
C LEU A 303 -6.53 -0.39 15.81
N LYS A 304 -6.43 -0.67 17.11
CA LYS A 304 -7.14 0.09 18.16
C LYS A 304 -6.71 1.57 18.12
N PRO A 305 -7.54 2.52 18.60
CA PRO A 305 -7.28 3.97 18.45
C PRO A 305 -5.90 4.43 18.96
N TRP A 306 -5.38 3.80 20.01
CA TRP A 306 -4.05 4.13 20.56
C TRP A 306 -2.88 3.56 19.77
N HIS A 307 -3.11 2.63 18.84
CA HIS A 307 -2.07 2.10 17.94
C HIS A 307 -1.94 2.91 16.63
N GLN A 308 -2.90 3.81 16.35
CA GLN A 308 -3.02 4.53 15.08
C GLN A 308 -2.12 5.78 14.98
N GLN A 309 -1.37 6.13 16.03
CA GLN A 309 -0.44 7.27 16.06
C GLN A 309 0.93 6.94 15.50
#